data_AF-A0A925QQZ8-F1
#
_entry.id   AF-A0A925QQZ8-F1
#
_cell.length_a   1.000
_cell.length_b   1.000
_cell.length_c   1.000
_cell.angle_alpha   90.00
_cell.angle_beta   90.00
_cell.angle_gamma   90.00
#
_symmetry.space_group_name_H-M   'P 1'
#
loop_
_entity.id
_entity.type
_entity.pdbx_description
1 polymer ?
#
loop_
_entity_poly.entity_id
_entity_poly.type
_entity_poly.pdbx_seq_one_letter_code
_entity_poly.pdbx_strand_id
1 'polypeptide(L)'
;MPAARVGRTLSYAAATGLVVVVFTLLTEAASHGFEQMRSAGAWGPWLMLAWTPALTVGLLWWTRRFAPGAMGSGIPQVVRALDDDLDRQQQSWLVSLRLSMHKIGLVSGGLLAGLSIGREGPTV
;
A
#
# COMPACT_ATOMS: atom_id res chain seq x y z
N MET A 1 -10.09 -3.14 36.29
CA MET A 1 -10.25 -3.88 35.01
C MET A 1 -9.08 -3.67 34.03
N PRO A 2 -7.89 -4.23 34.31
CA PRO A 2 -6.75 -4.22 33.38
C PRO A 2 -6.81 -5.32 32.29
N ALA A 3 -7.40 -6.49 32.59
CA ALA A 3 -7.48 -7.63 31.67
C ALA A 3 -8.20 -7.33 30.34
N ALA A 4 -9.31 -6.57 30.39
CA ALA A 4 -10.07 -6.17 29.19
C ALA A 4 -9.31 -5.17 28.29
N ARG A 5 -8.34 -4.41 28.83
CA ARG A 5 -7.48 -3.54 28.03
C ARG A 5 -6.41 -4.34 27.31
N VAL A 6 -5.78 -5.30 28.00
CA VAL A 6 -4.77 -6.19 27.42
C VAL A 6 -5.34 -7.01 26.26
N GLY A 7 -6.54 -7.58 26.41
CA GLY A 7 -7.20 -8.33 25.35
C GLY A 7 -7.44 -7.52 24.07
N ARG A 8 -7.86 -6.26 24.19
CA ARG A 8 -8.04 -5.36 23.04
C ARG A 8 -6.73 -5.03 22.35
N THR A 9 -5.69 -4.69 23.11
CA THR A 9 -4.36 -4.42 22.54
C THR A 9 -3.79 -5.61 21.79
N LEU A 10 -3.91 -6.82 22.34
CA LEU A 10 -3.49 -8.05 21.68
C LEU A 10 -4.24 -8.29 20.36
N SER A 11 -5.56 -8.05 20.34
CA SER A 11 -6.34 -8.19 19.11
C SER A 11 -5.91 -7.21 18.01
N TYR A 12 -5.62 -5.95 18.36
CA TYR A 12 -5.13 -4.97 17.39
C TYR A 12 -3.73 -5.32 16.88
N ALA A 13 -2.83 -5.74 17.76
CA ALA A 13 -1.49 -6.17 17.38
C ALA A 13 -1.52 -7.37 16.43
N ALA A 14 -2.35 -8.39 16.73
CA ALA A 14 -2.51 -9.55 15.87
C ALA A 14 -3.12 -9.18 14.51
N ALA A 15 -4.14 -8.33 14.49
CA ALA A 15 -4.77 -7.87 13.25
C ALA A 15 -3.79 -7.07 12.38
N THR A 16 -3.04 -6.13 12.95
CA THR A 16 -2.01 -5.37 12.23
C THR A 16 -0.92 -6.28 11.70
N GLY A 17 -0.42 -7.22 12.51
CA GLY A 17 0.58 -8.19 12.08
C GLY A 17 0.10 -9.03 10.89
N LEU A 18 -1.15 -9.50 10.91
CA LEU A 18 -1.74 -10.24 9.80
C LEU A 18 -1.81 -9.39 8.52
N VAL A 19 -2.23 -8.12 8.63
CA VAL A 19 -2.27 -7.19 7.48
C VAL A 19 -0.87 -6.99 6.89
N VAL A 20 0.15 -6.82 7.72
CA VAL A 20 1.54 -6.65 7.26
C VAL A 20 2.06 -7.90 6.54
N VAL A 21 1.75 -9.10 7.05
CA VAL A 21 2.12 -10.36 6.39
C VAL A 21 1.43 -10.48 5.04
N VAL A 22 0.12 -10.24 4.97
CA VAL A 22 -0.64 -10.28 3.71
C VAL A 22 -0.07 -9.26 2.72
N PHE A 23 0.21 -8.03 3.16
CA PHE A 23 0.80 -7.02 2.30
C PHE A 23 2.17 -7.45 1.77
N THR A 24 3.03 -8.02 2.63
CA THR A 24 4.34 -8.53 2.23
C THR A 24 4.20 -9.60 1.13
N LEU A 25 3.33 -10.59 1.34
CA LEU A 25 3.07 -11.64 0.36
C LEU A 25 2.53 -11.08 -0.97
N LEU A 26 1.65 -10.08 -0.93
CA LEU A 26 1.16 -9.41 -2.14
C LEU A 26 2.28 -8.70 -2.91
N THR A 27 3.16 -7.99 -2.21
CA THR A 27 4.27 -7.27 -2.84
C THR A 27 5.32 -8.21 -3.45
N GLU A 28 5.59 -9.33 -2.80
CA GLU A 28 6.47 -10.39 -3.32
C GLU A 28 5.85 -11.06 -4.55
N ALA A 29 4.57 -11.45 -4.47
CA ALA A 29 3.84 -12.03 -5.58
C ALA A 29 3.77 -11.08 -6.78
N ALA A 30 3.58 -9.78 -6.56
CA ALA A 30 3.59 -8.76 -7.60
C ALA A 30 4.95 -8.68 -8.31
N SER A 31 6.03 -8.62 -7.54
CA SER A 31 7.40 -8.54 -8.07
C SER A 31 7.78 -9.80 -8.85
N HIS A 32 7.43 -10.97 -8.33
CA HIS A 32 7.61 -12.25 -9.03
C HIS A 32 6.77 -12.32 -10.31
N GLY A 33 5.51 -11.86 -10.27
CA GLY A 33 4.64 -11.83 -11.45
C GLY A 33 5.20 -10.94 -12.55
N PHE A 34 5.76 -9.78 -12.21
CA PHE A 34 6.46 -8.91 -13.17
C PHE A 34 7.66 -9.62 -13.79
N GLU A 35 8.52 -10.25 -12.98
CA GLU A 35 9.73 -10.93 -13.48
C GLU A 35 9.39 -12.14 -14.34
N GLN A 36 8.37 -12.92 -13.98
CA GLN A 36 7.87 -14.04 -14.79
C GLN A 36 7.40 -13.57 -16.17
N MET A 37 6.67 -12.46 -16.22
CA MET A 37 6.18 -11.92 -17.48
C MET A 37 7.31 -11.31 -18.32
N ARG A 38 8.26 -10.63 -17.68
CA ARG A 38 9.47 -10.08 -18.31
C ARG A 38 10.33 -11.18 -18.94
N SER A 39 10.47 -12.31 -18.25
CA SER A 39 11.27 -13.47 -18.67
C SER A 39 10.50 -14.49 -19.52
N ALA A 40 9.24 -14.21 -19.88
CA ALA A 40 8.40 -15.08 -20.71
C ALA A 40 8.84 -15.10 -22.19
N GLY A 41 9.96 -15.78 -22.46
CA GLY A 41 10.52 -15.98 -23.79
C GLY A 41 10.94 -14.69 -24.49
N ALA A 42 11.10 -14.75 -25.81
CA ALA A 42 11.56 -13.63 -26.62
C ALA A 42 10.59 -12.43 -26.65
N TRP A 43 9.32 -12.66 -26.33
CA TRP A 43 8.26 -11.65 -26.38
C TRP A 43 8.02 -10.93 -25.05
N GLY A 44 8.51 -11.47 -23.93
CA GLY A 44 8.36 -10.89 -22.59
C GLY A 44 8.76 -9.40 -22.51
N PRO A 45 9.94 -9.00 -23.00
CA PRO A 45 10.36 -7.59 -23.00
C PRO A 45 9.42 -6.67 -23.80
N TRP A 46 8.89 -7.16 -24.93
CA TRP A 46 7.96 -6.39 -25.76
C TRP A 46 6.59 -6.25 -25.08
N LEU A 47 6.14 -7.28 -24.38
CA LEU A 47 4.93 -7.21 -23.56
C LEU A 47 5.07 -6.15 -22.46
N MET A 48 6.26 -5.98 -21.88
CA MET A 48 6.49 -4.98 -20.83
C MET A 48 6.31 -3.54 -21.34
N LEU A 49 6.63 -3.28 -22.61
CA LEU A 49 6.44 -1.96 -23.23
C LEU A 49 4.97 -1.51 -23.23
N ALA A 50 4.02 -2.44 -23.29
CA ALA A 50 2.60 -2.15 -23.18
C ALA A 50 2.11 -2.27 -21.73
N TRP A 51 2.54 -3.32 -21.02
CA TRP A 51 2.05 -3.65 -19.69
C TRP A 51 2.36 -2.57 -18.64
N THR A 52 3.64 -2.20 -18.51
CA THR A 52 4.08 -1.23 -17.50
C THR A 52 3.34 0.10 -17.62
N PRO A 53 3.28 0.78 -18.79
CA PRO A 53 2.55 2.04 -18.89
C PRO A 53 1.03 1.86 -18.72
N ALA A 54 0.43 0.78 -19.26
CA ALA A 54 -1.00 0.55 -19.11
C ALA A 54 -1.41 0.41 -17.64
N LEU A 55 -0.68 -0.42 -16.88
CA LEU A 55 -0.94 -0.63 -15.46
C LEU A 55 -0.64 0.65 -14.66
N THR A 56 0.46 1.35 -14.96
CA THR A 56 0.81 2.61 -14.29
C THR A 56 -0.26 3.69 -14.49
N VAL A 57 -0.78 3.84 -15.70
CA VAL A 57 -1.87 4.78 -16.00
C VAL A 57 -3.16 4.36 -15.27
N GLY A 58 -3.47 3.06 -15.22
CA GLY A 58 -4.59 2.55 -14.44
C GLY A 58 -4.48 2.86 -12.95
N LEU A 59 -3.30 2.68 -12.36
CA LEU A 59 -3.01 3.00 -10.95
C LEU A 59 -3.06 4.51 -10.70
N LEU A 60 -2.55 5.33 -11.62
CA LEU A 60 -2.64 6.79 -11.52
C LEU A 60 -4.10 7.26 -11.55
N TRP A 61 -4.90 6.70 -12.47
CA TRP A 61 -6.32 6.97 -12.55
C TRP A 61 -7.06 6.55 -11.28
N TRP A 62 -6.77 5.35 -10.77
CA TRP A 62 -7.32 4.85 -9.51
C TRP A 62 -7.00 5.79 -8.35
N THR A 63 -5.73 6.18 -8.22
CA THR A 63 -5.25 7.08 -7.16
C THR A 63 -6.00 8.40 -7.21
N ARG A 64 -6.08 9.03 -8.39
CA ARG A 64 -6.78 10.31 -8.57
C ARG A 64 -8.27 10.21 -8.29
N ARG A 65 -8.92 9.11 -8.66
CA ARG A 65 -10.37 8.96 -8.57
C ARG A 65 -10.87 8.53 -7.18
N PHE A 66 -10.12 7.64 -6.52
CA PHE A 66 -10.60 6.94 -5.32
C PHE A 66 -9.73 7.17 -4.08
N ALA A 67 -8.45 7.53 -4.25
CA ALA A 67 -7.51 7.68 -3.14
C ALA A 67 -6.56 8.88 -3.32
N PRO A 68 -7.07 10.11 -3.48
CA PRO A 68 -6.21 11.29 -3.65
C PRO A 68 -5.28 11.50 -2.44
N GLY A 69 -5.69 11.10 -1.24
CA GLY A 69 -4.86 11.14 -0.03
C GLY A 69 -3.73 10.10 0.01
N ALA A 70 -3.68 9.15 -0.94
CA ALA A 70 -2.67 8.09 -0.95
C ALA A 70 -1.33 8.57 -1.55
N MET A 71 -1.29 9.79 -2.09
CA MET A 71 -0.07 10.39 -2.64
C MET A 71 0.98 10.63 -1.54
N GLY A 72 2.24 10.34 -1.85
CA GLY A 72 3.37 10.47 -0.93
C GLY A 72 3.64 9.21 -0.09
N SER A 73 4.69 9.26 0.73
CA SER A 73 5.21 8.07 1.44
C SER A 73 4.40 7.65 2.67
N GLY A 74 3.36 8.37 3.08
CA GLY A 74 2.57 8.03 4.27
C GLY A 74 3.25 8.35 5.62
N ILE A 75 4.56 8.17 5.75
CA ILE A 75 5.29 8.49 7.00
C ILE A 75 5.04 9.95 7.43
N PRO A 76 5.17 10.98 6.56
CA PRO A 76 4.86 12.35 6.96
C PRO A 76 3.38 12.56 7.34
N GLN A 77 2.46 11.78 6.77
CA GLN A 77 1.03 11.86 7.08
C GLN A 77 0.74 11.28 8.46
N VAL A 78 1.37 10.15 8.81
CA VAL A 78 1.27 9.53 10.13
C VAL A 78 1.92 10.42 11.19
N VAL A 79 3.12 10.95 10.93
CA VAL A 79 3.79 11.91 11.83
C VAL A 79 2.88 13.11 12.09
N ARG A 80 2.31 13.70 11.04
CA ARG A 80 1.40 14.84 11.19
C ARG A 80 0.13 14.48 11.97
N ALA A 81 -0.40 13.27 11.80
CA ALA A 81 -1.59 12.81 12.52
C ALA A 81 -1.35 12.56 14.02
N LEU A 82 -0.10 12.40 14.44
CA LEU A 82 0.29 12.23 15.85
C LEU A 82 0.45 13.57 16.59
N ASP A 83 0.45 14.70 15.88
CA ASP A 83 0.47 16.02 16.52
C ASP A 83 -0.88 16.31 17.19
N ASP A 84 -0.82 16.85 18.42
CA ASP A 84 -2.00 17.15 19.26
C ASP A 84 -2.84 18.34 18.76
N ASP A 85 -2.35 19.05 17.72
CA ASP A 85 -2.96 20.28 17.21
C ASP A 85 -4.07 20.02 16.16
N LEU A 86 -4.35 18.75 15.85
CA LEU A 86 -5.33 18.37 14.84
C LEU A 86 -6.65 17.92 15.46
N ASP A 87 -7.74 18.45 14.92
CA ASP A 87 -9.06 17.93 15.26
C ASP A 87 -9.20 16.47 14.81
N ARG A 88 -10.01 15.68 15.54
CA ARG A 88 -10.22 14.25 15.31
C ARG A 88 -10.63 13.92 13.86
N GLN A 89 -11.37 14.83 13.23
CA GLN A 89 -11.80 14.72 11.83
C GLN A 89 -10.62 14.90 10.85
N GLN A 90 -9.68 15.80 11.16
CA GLN A 90 -8.46 16.04 10.38
C GLN A 90 -7.48 14.88 10.49
N GLN A 91 -7.31 14.30 11.70
CA GLN A 91 -6.51 13.09 11.91
C GLN A 91 -7.05 11.89 11.11
N SER A 92 -8.38 11.67 11.13
CA SER A 92 -9.00 10.54 10.40
C SER A 92 -8.88 10.63 8.87
N TRP A 93 -8.70 11.85 8.34
CA TRP A 93 -8.46 12.08 6.91
C TRP A 93 -7.03 11.73 6.50
N LEU A 94 -6.07 11.92 7.41
CA LEU A 94 -4.66 11.58 7.20
C LEU A 94 -4.42 10.07 7.34
N VAL A 95 -5.14 9.41 8.26
CA VAL A 95 -4.98 7.99 8.57
C VAL A 95 -6.36 7.32 8.65
N SER A 96 -6.75 6.62 7.59
CA SER A 96 -7.97 5.80 7.57
C SER A 96 -7.68 4.40 7.04
N LEU A 97 -8.39 3.41 7.59
CA LEU A 97 -8.29 2.02 7.13
C LEU A 97 -8.54 1.89 5.63
N ARG A 98 -9.52 2.64 5.11
CA ARG A 98 -9.82 2.70 3.68
C ARG A 98 -8.60 3.17 2.89
N LEU A 99 -7.94 4.24 3.33
CA LEU A 99 -6.76 4.78 2.65
C LEU A 99 -5.60 3.77 2.67
N SER A 100 -5.36 3.11 3.82
CA SER A 100 -4.34 2.06 3.94
C SER A 100 -4.58 0.89 2.98
N MET A 101 -5.84 0.45 2.84
CA MET A 101 -6.18 -0.59 1.86
C MET A 101 -5.90 -0.16 0.42
N HIS A 102 -6.15 1.10 0.07
CA HIS A 102 -5.81 1.62 -1.26
C HIS A 102 -4.29 1.64 -1.45
N LYS A 103 -3.51 2.07 -0.45
CA LYS A 103 -2.04 2.07 -0.53
C LYS A 103 -1.47 0.67 -0.74
N ILE A 104 -1.99 -0.34 -0.03
CA ILE A 104 -1.60 -1.75 -0.22
C ILE A 104 -1.78 -2.16 -1.68
N GLY A 105 -2.96 -1.90 -2.25
CA GLY A 105 -3.25 -2.23 -3.65
C GLY A 105 -2.38 -1.44 -4.64
N LEU A 106 -2.20 -0.14 -4.40
CA LEU A 106 -1.42 0.73 -5.28
C LEU A 106 0.08 0.38 -5.29
N VAL A 107 0.67 0.08 -4.12
CA VAL A 107 2.07 -0.33 -4.03
C VAL A 107 2.27 -1.72 -4.64
N SER A 108 1.41 -2.68 -4.32
CA SER A 108 1.48 -4.03 -4.90
C SER A 108 1.32 -3.97 -6.44
N GLY A 109 0.35 -3.19 -6.93
CA GLY A 109 0.16 -2.98 -8.37
C GLY A 109 1.35 -2.25 -9.02
N GLY A 110 1.95 -1.29 -8.34
CA GLY A 110 3.14 -0.57 -8.83
C GLY A 110 4.34 -1.50 -8.99
N LEU A 111 4.56 -2.41 -8.03
CA LEU A 111 5.59 -3.45 -8.14
C LEU A 111 5.29 -4.42 -9.30
N LEU A 112 4.01 -4.79 -9.50
CA LEU A 112 3.60 -5.60 -10.65
C LEU A 112 3.77 -4.88 -12.00
N ALA A 113 3.80 -3.55 -12.00
CA ALA A 113 4.15 -2.74 -13.16
C ALA A 113 5.67 -2.60 -13.35
N GLY A 114 6.49 -3.08 -12.41
CA GLY A 114 7.94 -2.93 -12.42
C GLY A 114 8.44 -1.57 -11.93
N LEU A 115 7.61 -0.81 -11.20
CA LEU A 115 8.00 0.47 -10.64
C LEU A 115 8.90 0.29 -9.41
N SER A 116 9.94 1.12 -9.30
CA SER A 116 10.79 1.17 -8.11
C SER A 116 10.08 1.93 -6.98
N ILE A 117 9.33 1.21 -6.16
CA ILE A 117 8.54 1.76 -5.04
C ILE A 117 8.87 1.02 -3.75
N GLY A 118 9.12 1.76 -2.67
CA GLY A 118 9.35 1.20 -1.34
C GLY A 118 8.06 0.77 -0.64
N ARG A 119 8.15 -0.32 0.15
CA ARG A 119 7.03 -0.85 0.98
C ARG A 119 6.94 -0.25 2.38
N GLU A 120 7.84 0.66 2.73
CA GLU A 120 7.95 1.18 4.09
C GLU A 120 6.73 2.04 4.47
N GLY A 121 6.27 2.88 3.55
CA GLY A 121 5.15 3.79 3.79
C GLY A 121 3.82 3.14 4.17
N PRO A 122 3.31 2.13 3.42
CA PRO A 122 2.06 1.45 3.74
C PRO A 122 2.13 0.49 4.93
N THR A 123 3.34 0.17 5.41
CA THR A 123 3.55 -0.75 6.54
C THR A 123 3.39 -0.03 7.88
N VAL A 124 3.64 1.28 7.90
CA VAL A 124 3.42 2.18 9.05
C VAL A 124 1.94 2.52 9.17
#